data_AF-A0A7X5N3W7-F1
#
_entry.id   AF-A0A7X5N3W7-F1
#
_cell.length_a   1.000
_cell.length_b   1.000
_cell.length_c   1.000
_cell.angle_alpha   90.00
_cell.angle_beta   90.00
_cell.angle_gamma   90.00
#
_symmetry.space_group_name_H-M   'P 1'
#
loop_
_entity.id
_entity.type
_entity.pdbx_description
1 polymer ?
#
loop_
_entity_poly.entity_id
_entity_poly.type
_entity_poly.pdbx_seq_one_letter_code
_entity_poly.pdbx_strand_id
1 'polypeptide(L)'
;CRLDLQYHRVLSFRAFVGDVQISSWRGLTGSYPSRLFVLPLNQVVDEYTKVELRALSSVPLTLTRGEIAALLARAAQVHWSYDGRYYFIGNNCAV
;
A
#
# COMPACT_ATOMS: atom_id res chain seq x y z
N CYS A 1 -19.13 6.86 -14.08
CA CYS A 1 -17.83 7.42 -14.50
C CYS A 1 -16.68 6.76 -13.73
N ARG A 2 -16.15 5.64 -14.21
CA ARG A 2 -14.97 4.94 -13.65
C ARG A 2 -14.04 4.41 -14.76
N LEU A 3 -14.14 4.99 -15.96
CA LEU A 3 -13.51 4.48 -17.19
C LEU A 3 -11.98 4.60 -17.18
N ASP A 4 -11.44 5.45 -16.31
CA ASP A 4 -10.02 5.76 -16.21
C ASP A 4 -9.30 5.03 -15.07
N LEU A 5 -10.03 4.32 -14.18
CA LEU A 5 -9.45 3.63 -13.01
C LEU A 5 -8.28 2.71 -13.35
N GLN A 6 -8.29 2.11 -14.55
CA GLN A 6 -7.21 1.26 -15.05
C GLN A 6 -5.86 1.96 -15.23
N TYR A 7 -5.87 3.29 -15.42
CA TYR A 7 -4.67 4.10 -15.62
C TYR A 7 -4.10 4.65 -14.31
N HIS A 8 -4.87 4.59 -13.22
CA HIS A 8 -4.43 5.07 -11.92
C HIS A 8 -3.61 4.01 -11.18
N ARG A 9 -2.65 4.49 -10.39
CA ARG A 9 -1.79 3.67 -9.53
C ARG A 9 -1.83 4.19 -8.11
N VAL A 10 -1.74 3.27 -7.16
CA VAL A 10 -1.73 3.56 -5.72
C VAL A 10 -0.40 3.12 -5.15
N LEU A 11 0.28 4.04 -4.45
CA LEU A 11 1.42 3.72 -3.60
C LEU A 11 0.89 3.35 -2.21
N SER A 12 1.19 2.14 -1.74
CA SER A 12 0.64 1.63 -0.47
C SER A 12 1.70 0.82 0.28
N PHE A 13 1.94 1.18 1.54
CA PHE A 13 2.73 0.34 2.45
C PHE A 13 1.85 -0.81 2.93
N ARG A 14 2.32 -2.04 2.73
CA ARG A 14 1.60 -3.25 3.12
C ARG A 14 2.54 -4.25 3.76
N ALA A 15 2.01 -5.09 4.63
CA ALA A 15 2.72 -6.28 5.11
C ALA A 15 3.04 -7.21 3.93
N PHE A 16 4.31 -7.53 3.73
CA PHE A 16 4.74 -8.55 2.77
C PHE A 16 4.69 -9.92 3.45
N VAL A 17 3.66 -10.69 3.12
CA VAL A 17 3.48 -12.08 3.55
C VAL A 17 4.02 -12.96 2.42
N GLY A 18 5.25 -13.47 2.56
CA GLY A 18 5.86 -14.38 1.59
C GLY A 18 5.30 -15.81 1.61
N ASP A 19 4.42 -16.12 2.57
CA ASP A 19 3.83 -17.44 2.75
C ASP A 19 2.39 -17.51 2.23
N VAL A 20 2.01 -18.69 1.73
CA VAL A 20 0.66 -19.00 1.23
C VAL A 20 -0.43 -18.86 2.31
N GLN A 21 -0.06 -18.74 3.58
CA GLN A 21 -1.00 -18.57 4.71
C GLN A 21 -0.52 -17.51 5.72
N ILE A 22 -1.43 -16.62 6.10
CA ILE A 22 -1.23 -15.61 7.13
C ILE A 22 -1.24 -16.31 8.50
N SER A 23 -0.11 -16.30 9.20
CA SER A 23 -0.05 -16.71 10.61
C SER A 23 -0.43 -15.54 11.50
N SER A 24 -1.52 -15.69 12.26
CA SER A 24 -1.99 -14.69 13.23
C SER A 24 -0.92 -14.37 14.27
N TRP A 25 -0.18 -15.37 14.77
CA TRP A 25 0.89 -15.19 15.78
C TRP A 25 2.05 -14.30 15.28
N ARG A 26 2.54 -14.53 14.06
CA ARG A 26 3.57 -13.64 13.45
C ARG A 26 3.08 -12.23 13.23
N GLY A 27 1.76 -12.06 13.07
CA GLY A 27 1.12 -10.75 12.97
C GLY A 27 1.09 -10.00 14.30
N LEU A 28 1.03 -10.74 15.42
CA LEU A 28 1.12 -10.16 16.77
C LEU A 28 2.54 -9.69 17.11
N THR A 29 3.57 -10.37 16.62
CA THR A 29 4.98 -10.11 17.00
C THR A 29 5.73 -9.14 16.07
N GLY A 30 5.07 -8.57 15.05
CA GLY A 30 5.71 -7.60 14.16
C GLY A 30 6.65 -8.21 13.12
N SER A 31 6.47 -9.49 12.78
CA SER A 31 7.42 -10.27 11.99
C SER A 31 7.17 -10.23 10.48
N TYR A 32 6.19 -9.45 10.02
CA TYR A 32 6.00 -9.22 8.59
C TYR A 32 6.69 -7.92 8.17
N PRO A 33 7.64 -7.97 7.23
CA PRO A 33 8.26 -6.76 6.72
C PRO A 33 7.20 -5.95 5.98
N SER A 34 7.08 -4.67 6.31
CA SER A 34 6.28 -3.73 5.53
C SER A 34 7.08 -3.33 4.29
N ARG A 35 6.45 -3.36 3.11
CA ARG A 35 7.05 -2.86 1.86
C ARG A 35 6.10 -1.92 1.16
N LEU A 36 6.66 -1.02 0.36
CA LEU A 36 5.90 -0.15 -0.52
C LEU A 36 5.49 -0.93 -1.78
N PHE A 37 4.21 -0.94 -2.12
CA PHE A 37 3.68 -1.54 -3.34
C PHE A 37 3.12 -0.47 -4.27
N VAL A 38 3.19 -0.76 -5.58
CA VAL A 38 2.47 -0.02 -6.62
C VAL A 38 1.32 -0.90 -7.11
N LEU A 39 0.09 -0.51 -6.80
CA LEU A 39 -1.10 -1.31 -7.09
C LEU A 39 -2.04 -0.62 -8.07
N PRO A 40 -2.78 -1.38 -8.89
CA PRO A 40 -3.90 -0.84 -9.67
C PRO A 40 -5.00 -0.28 -8.74
N LEU A 41 -5.52 0.90 -9.06
CA LEU A 41 -6.56 1.54 -8.21
C LEU A 41 -7.84 0.70 -8.12
N ASN A 42 -8.23 0.01 -9.20
CA ASN A 42 -9.40 -0.88 -9.19
C ASN A 42 -9.26 -2.00 -8.15
N GLN A 43 -8.07 -2.60 -8.02
CA GLN A 43 -7.81 -3.64 -7.02
C GLN A 43 -8.00 -3.07 -5.60
N VAL A 44 -7.43 -1.90 -5.31
CA VAL A 44 -7.54 -1.27 -3.99
C VAL A 44 -8.99 -0.92 -3.65
N VAL A 45 -9.75 -0.42 -4.63
CA VAL A 45 -11.18 -0.12 -4.45
C VAL A 45 -11.96 -1.37 -4.07
N ASP A 46 -11.75 -2.48 -4.77
CA ASP A 46 -12.45 -3.73 -4.49
C ASP A 46 -12.07 -4.30 -3.12
N GLU A 47 -10.79 -4.34 -2.79
CA GLU A 47 -10.29 -4.84 -1.50
C GLU A 47 -10.84 -4.01 -0.33
N TYR A 48 -10.71 -2.70 -0.37
CA TYR A 48 -11.10 -1.86 0.77
C TYR A 48 -12.61 -1.77 0.91
N THR A 49 -13.35 -1.56 -0.18
CA THR A 49 -14.79 -1.28 -0.07
C THR A 49 -15.64 -2.54 0.05
N LYS A 50 -15.20 -3.68 -0.50
CA LYS A 50 -15.99 -4.92 -0.51
C LYS A 50 -15.50 -5.95 0.48
N VAL A 51 -14.18 -6.09 0.64
CA VAL A 51 -13.60 -7.12 1.53
C VAL A 51 -13.39 -6.56 2.93
N GLU A 52 -12.77 -5.39 3.07
CA GLU A 52 -12.49 -4.77 4.37
C GLU A 52 -13.63 -3.88 4.88
N LEU A 53 -14.63 -3.58 4.05
CA LEU A 53 -15.76 -2.69 4.33
C LEU A 53 -15.32 -1.30 4.83
N ARG A 54 -14.20 -0.79 4.31
CA ARG A 54 -13.64 0.53 4.60
C ARG A 54 -14.03 1.54 3.54
N ALA A 55 -14.37 2.75 4.01
CA ALA A 55 -14.58 3.89 3.13
C ALA A 55 -13.24 4.33 2.50
N LEU A 56 -13.31 4.78 1.24
CA LEU A 56 -12.19 5.39 0.53
C LEU A 56 -12.51 6.85 0.26
N SER A 57 -11.52 7.71 0.50
CA SER A 57 -11.53 9.11 0.10
C SER A 57 -10.28 9.41 -0.72
N SER A 58 -10.44 10.23 -1.75
CA SER A 58 -9.34 10.67 -2.61
C SER A 58 -9.23 12.19 -2.57
N VAL A 59 -8.04 12.68 -2.28
CA VAL A 59 -7.71 14.10 -2.41
C VAL A 59 -6.86 14.27 -3.66
N PRO A 60 -7.31 15.03 -4.68
CA PRO A 60 -6.53 15.22 -5.90
C PRO A 60 -5.28 16.03 -5.61
N LEU A 61 -4.13 15.56 -6.11
CA LEU A 61 -2.87 16.30 -6.09
C LEU A 61 -2.55 16.78 -7.50
N THR A 62 -2.36 18.08 -7.65
CA THR A 62 -1.99 18.69 -8.94
C THR A 62 -0.47 18.65 -9.08
N LEU A 63 0.06 17.51 -9.55
CA LEU A 63 1.50 17.31 -9.73
C LEU A 63 1.90 17.53 -11.18
N THR A 64 3.00 18.24 -11.39
CA THR A 64 3.70 18.30 -12.68
C THR A 64 4.33 16.95 -13.02
N ARG A 65 4.67 16.75 -14.30
CA ARG A 65 5.36 15.51 -14.73
C ARG A 65 6.70 15.30 -14.02
N GLY A 66 7.41 16.38 -13.70
CA GLY A 66 8.67 16.33 -12.94
C GLY A 66 8.46 15.88 -11.50
N GLU A 67 7.42 16.38 -10.82
CA GLU A 67 7.08 15.96 -9.46
C GLU A 67 6.61 14.51 -9.41
N ILE A 68 5.84 14.05 -10.39
CA ILE A 68 5.46 12.63 -10.52
C ILE A 68 6.72 11.77 -10.67
N ALA A 69 7.64 12.15 -11.55
CA ALA A 69 8.89 11.41 -11.74
C ALA A 69 9.74 11.37 -10.45
N ALA A 70 9.85 12.50 -9.74
CA ALA A 70 10.57 12.59 -8.47
C ALA A 70 9.92 11.71 -7.38
N LEU A 71 8.59 11.73 -7.28
CA LEU A 71 7.84 10.88 -6.36
C LEU A 71 8.09 9.40 -6.66
N LEU A 72 8.04 8.99 -7.92
CA LEU A 72 8.28 7.61 -8.33
C LEU A 72 9.74 7.18 -8.10
N ALA A 73 10.71 8.06 -8.34
CA ALA A 73 12.11 7.79 -8.04
C ALA A 73 12.32 7.57 -6.53
N ARG A 74 11.71 8.41 -5.70
CA ARG A 74 11.77 8.24 -4.24
C ARG A 74 11.04 6.98 -3.79
N ALA A 75 9.88 6.67 -4.36
CA ALA A 75 9.14 5.45 -4.08
C ALA A 75 9.96 4.20 -4.42
N ALA A 76 10.68 4.19 -5.55
CA ALA A 76 11.57 3.09 -5.92
C ALA A 76 12.72 2.92 -4.93
N GLN A 77 13.36 4.02 -4.50
CA GLN A 77 14.39 3.96 -3.46
C GLN A 77 13.83 3.33 -2.17
N VAL A 78 12.68 3.83 -1.70
CA VAL A 78 12.02 3.33 -0.50
C VAL A 78 11.63 1.85 -0.65
N HIS A 79 11.14 1.43 -1.80
CA HIS A 79 10.80 0.02 -2.05
C HIS A 79 11.98 -0.93 -1.79
N TRP A 80 13.20 -0.52 -2.16
CA TRP A 80 14.40 -1.35 -2.00
C TRP A 80 15.16 -1.10 -0.69
N SER A 81 15.02 0.08 -0.09
CA SER A 81 15.77 0.46 1.12
C SER A 81 14.97 0.34 2.42
N TYR A 82 13.64 0.21 2.35
CA TYR A 82 12.78 0.20 3.53
C TYR A 82 12.67 -1.20 4.14
N ASP A 83 13.08 -1.29 5.41
CA ASP A 83 12.91 -2.46 6.27
C ASP A 83 12.07 -2.05 7.50
N GLY A 84 10.76 -1.94 7.30
CA GLY A 84 9.80 -1.58 8.35
C GLY A 84 9.18 -2.80 9.00
N ARG A 85 8.92 -2.75 10.31
CA ARG A 85 8.25 -3.85 11.02
C ARG A 85 6.75 -3.59 11.10
N TYR A 86 5.93 -4.53 10.64
CA TYR A 86 4.47 -4.38 10.59
C TYR A 86 3.77 -5.18 11.71
N TYR A 87 3.00 -4.49 12.57
CA TYR A 87 2.22 -5.09 13.65
C TYR A 87 0.72 -5.06 13.35
N PHE A 88 0.02 -6.18 13.57
CA PHE A 88 -1.44 -6.26 13.35
C PHE A 88 -2.26 -5.72 14.53
N ILE A 89 -1.71 -5.74 15.75
CA ILE A 89 -2.32 -5.11 16.93
C ILE A 89 -1.65 -3.77 17.17
N GLY A 90 -2.23 -2.70 16.62
CA GLY A 90 -1.69 -1.34 16.77
C GLY A 90 -2.05 -0.39 15.63
N ASN A 91 -3.30 -0.39 15.15
CA ASN A 91 -3.78 0.47 14.06
C ASN A 91 -3.04 0.34 12.71
N ASN A 92 -2.37 -0.79 12.42
CA ASN A 92 -1.58 -0.98 11.20
C ASN A 92 -0.44 0.05 11.05
N CYS A 93 0.09 0.58 12.16
CA CYS A 93 1.25 1.45 12.13
C CYS A 93 2.51 0.64 11.81
N ALA A 94 3.12 0.90 10.65
CA ALA A 94 4.50 0.48 10.37
C ALA A 94 5.45 1.49 11.03
N VAL A 95 6.32 1.01 11.93
CA VAL A 95 7.42 1.78 12.54
C VAL A 95 8.72 1.51 11.80
#